data_AF-A0A285NNE5-F1
#
_entry.id   AF-A0A285NNE5-F1
#
_cell.length_a   1.000
_cell.length_b   1.000
_cell.length_c   1.000
_cell.angle_alpha   90.00
_cell.angle_beta   90.00
_cell.angle_gamma   90.00
#
_symmetry.space_group_name_H-M   'P 1'
#
loop_
_entity.id
_entity.type
_entity.pdbx_description
1 polymer ?
#
loop_
_entity_poly.entity_id
_entity_poly.type
_entity_poly.pdbx_seq_one_letter_code
_entity_poly.pdbx_strand_id
1 'polypeptide(L)'
;MQLAELQKAGRAPAVPLNVTLADAAGIADLQLLTLLRVLPGQRYVGAGVWRGRPVLAKLLVGPKASRHFERELEGVKLLQAQGLTTPQLLADGLEAGQGGWLLFELLDPVQSLGQAWEAVEHLPVLADEQSAVLGQALEAVARMHLKGLWQEDLHLDNLLRANGQLYLIDGAGVRADEAGKPLPRERVLENLGVFFAQLPPALAPFTEELLVHYLMANSEHALPLEALQRQVDKVRAWRLKDYLAKAGRDCTLFSVERDASGLTAMRRDQAAPMAEVLEHADALIDAGHLYKTGGAATVARIQAQGRTLVVKRYNIKNALHWLKRFWRPSRAWHSWIAAHRLAFLGIATPLPLAVRESRTLGLRGRAWLVTEYLEGPDIIERWAPYTESGEVPEPELLALDELFQALMRERISHGDLKGHNLFWHQGRWALIDLDAMRQHASAGSFAAAYARDRERFLRNWPEGSALRGLLEARVPAALGEVSRP
;
A
#
# COMPACT_ATOMS: atom_id res chain seq x y z
N MET A 1 -11.01 -34.11 -4.79
CA MET A 1 -12.21 -33.28 -4.49
C MET A 1 -12.65 -32.60 -5.77
N GLN A 2 -13.93 -32.25 -5.86
CA GLN A 2 -14.47 -31.46 -6.97
C GLN A 2 -14.09 -29.98 -6.81
N LEU A 3 -14.03 -29.25 -7.92
CA LEU A 3 -13.64 -27.85 -7.92
C LEU A 3 -14.63 -26.97 -7.12
N ALA A 4 -15.92 -27.32 -7.13
CA ALA A 4 -16.96 -26.65 -6.33
C ALA A 4 -16.66 -26.67 -4.82
N GLU A 5 -16.08 -27.77 -4.32
CA GLU A 5 -15.79 -27.96 -2.90
C GLU A 5 -14.68 -27.00 -2.43
N LEU A 6 -13.78 -26.62 -3.34
CA LEU A 6 -12.68 -25.70 -3.07
C LEU A 6 -13.21 -24.29 -2.69
N GLN A 7 -14.43 -23.94 -3.08
CA GLN A 7 -15.07 -22.70 -2.68
C GLN A 7 -15.15 -22.55 -1.14
N LYS A 8 -15.32 -23.67 -0.41
CA LYS A 8 -15.48 -23.68 1.04
C LYS A 8 -14.17 -23.89 1.80
N ALA A 9 -13.05 -24.06 1.09
CA ALA A 9 -11.78 -24.46 1.69
C ALA A 9 -11.05 -23.33 2.45
N GLY A 10 -11.56 -22.10 2.40
CA GLY A 10 -11.05 -20.98 3.20
C GLY A 10 -9.70 -20.43 2.71
N ARG A 11 -8.92 -19.84 3.63
CA ARG A 11 -7.64 -19.16 3.32
C ARG A 11 -6.43 -20.10 3.31
N ALA A 12 -6.49 -21.21 4.03
CA ALA A 12 -5.37 -22.11 4.24
C ALA A 12 -5.80 -23.58 4.09
N PRO A 13 -6.25 -24.01 2.90
CA PRO A 13 -6.48 -25.43 2.66
C PRO A 13 -5.17 -26.20 2.78
N ALA A 14 -5.23 -27.41 3.35
CA ALA A 14 -4.07 -28.28 3.48
C ALA A 14 -3.59 -28.77 2.10
N VAL A 15 -2.27 -28.84 1.94
CA VAL A 15 -1.60 -29.41 0.75
C VAL A 15 -0.78 -30.65 1.16
N PRO A 16 -0.60 -31.66 0.28
CA PRO A 16 -1.06 -31.71 -1.10
C PRO A 16 -2.59 -31.85 -1.23
N LEU A 17 -3.15 -31.18 -2.24
CA LEU A 17 -4.58 -31.08 -2.49
C LEU A 17 -4.91 -31.63 -3.88
N ASN A 18 -5.75 -32.66 -3.95
CA ASN A 18 -6.15 -33.27 -5.22
C ASN A 18 -7.48 -32.70 -5.70
N VAL A 19 -7.49 -32.07 -6.87
CA VAL A 19 -8.68 -31.54 -7.53
C VAL A 19 -8.90 -32.30 -8.83
N THR A 20 -10.07 -32.92 -8.98
CA THR A 20 -10.42 -33.64 -10.19
C THR A 20 -10.86 -32.64 -11.26
N LEU A 21 -10.19 -32.64 -12.39
CA LEU A 21 -10.45 -31.73 -13.52
C LEU A 21 -10.61 -32.54 -14.81
N ALA A 22 -11.20 -31.93 -15.82
CA ALA A 22 -11.26 -32.48 -17.17
C ALA A 22 -10.39 -31.66 -18.12
N ASP A 23 -9.91 -32.28 -19.20
CA ASP A 23 -9.38 -31.57 -20.36
C ASP A 23 -9.78 -32.32 -21.63
N ALA A 24 -9.26 -31.89 -22.79
CA ALA A 24 -9.51 -32.57 -24.06
C ALA A 24 -9.05 -34.05 -24.07
N ALA A 25 -8.16 -34.46 -23.16
CA ALA A 25 -7.69 -35.83 -23.01
C ALA A 25 -8.43 -36.62 -21.91
N GLY A 26 -9.53 -36.08 -21.37
CA GLY A 26 -10.38 -36.73 -20.36
C GLY A 26 -10.15 -36.23 -18.93
N ILE A 27 -10.63 -37.01 -17.97
CA ILE A 27 -10.58 -36.65 -16.54
C ILE A 27 -9.24 -37.09 -15.93
N ALA A 28 -8.62 -36.22 -15.13
CA ALA A 28 -7.46 -36.53 -14.32
C ALA A 28 -7.44 -35.70 -13.03
N ASP A 29 -6.60 -36.08 -12.08
CA ASP A 29 -6.41 -35.33 -10.85
C ASP A 29 -5.23 -34.36 -10.98
N LEU A 30 -5.50 -33.09 -10.68
CA LEU A 30 -4.47 -32.09 -10.40
C LEU A 30 -4.07 -32.22 -8.94
N GLN A 31 -2.80 -32.55 -8.70
CA GLN A 31 -2.22 -32.52 -7.36
C GLN A 31 -1.55 -31.16 -7.13
N LEU A 32 -2.21 -30.28 -6.38
CA LEU A 32 -1.60 -29.03 -5.90
C LEU A 32 -0.65 -29.34 -4.75
N LEU A 33 0.61 -28.92 -4.89
CA LEU A 33 1.66 -29.15 -3.90
C LEU A 33 1.90 -27.91 -3.03
N THR A 34 1.73 -26.72 -3.61
CA THR A 34 1.88 -25.44 -2.90
C THR A 34 0.80 -24.46 -3.32
N LEU A 35 0.47 -23.50 -2.46
CA LEU A 35 -0.43 -22.40 -2.75
C LEU A 35 0.36 -21.10 -2.77
N LEU A 36 0.29 -20.39 -3.88
CA LEU A 36 0.98 -19.12 -4.11
C LEU A 36 0.07 -17.93 -3.81
N ARG A 37 -1.23 -18.05 -4.09
CA ARG A 37 -2.21 -16.99 -3.80
C ARG A 37 -3.60 -17.58 -3.53
N VAL A 38 -4.21 -17.17 -2.42
CA VAL A 38 -5.56 -17.61 -2.04
C VAL A 38 -6.49 -16.41 -1.83
N LEU A 39 -7.58 -16.39 -2.61
CA LEU A 39 -8.75 -15.55 -2.41
C LEU A 39 -9.94 -16.48 -2.11
N PRO A 40 -10.27 -16.68 -0.83
CA PRO A 40 -11.28 -17.66 -0.41
C PRO A 40 -12.59 -17.53 -1.16
N GLY A 41 -13.13 -18.65 -1.60
CA GLY A 41 -14.40 -18.72 -2.32
C GLY A 41 -14.39 -18.07 -3.70
N GLN A 42 -13.21 -17.68 -4.23
CA GLN A 42 -13.08 -16.99 -5.52
C GLN A 42 -11.94 -17.54 -6.39
N ARG A 43 -10.72 -17.63 -5.85
CA ARG A 43 -9.53 -17.97 -6.64
C ARG A 43 -8.43 -18.61 -5.79
N TYR A 44 -7.86 -19.70 -6.29
CA TYR A 44 -6.71 -20.38 -5.70
C TYR A 44 -5.66 -20.56 -6.78
N VAL A 45 -4.44 -20.07 -6.52
CA VAL A 45 -3.30 -20.19 -7.44
C VAL A 45 -2.21 -20.98 -6.73
N GLY A 46 -1.67 -21.99 -7.38
CA GLY A 46 -0.66 -22.88 -6.79
C GLY A 46 0.18 -23.61 -7.82
N ALA A 47 1.31 -24.15 -7.37
CA ALA A 47 2.11 -25.07 -8.18
C ALA A 47 1.69 -26.52 -7.87
N GLY A 48 1.70 -27.36 -8.90
CA GLY A 48 1.25 -28.74 -8.78
C GLY A 48 1.69 -29.61 -9.94
N VAL A 49 1.13 -30.82 -10.00
CA VAL A 49 1.39 -31.80 -11.04
C VAL A 49 0.08 -32.14 -11.75
N TRP A 50 0.07 -32.02 -13.08
CA TRP A 50 -1.02 -32.42 -13.96
C TRP A 50 -0.50 -33.47 -14.96
N ARG A 51 -1.06 -34.68 -14.93
CA ARG A 51 -0.65 -35.81 -15.80
C ARG A 51 0.88 -36.03 -15.83
N GLY A 52 1.52 -35.92 -14.67
CA GLY A 52 2.98 -36.08 -14.51
C GLY A 52 3.81 -34.86 -14.90
N ARG A 53 3.21 -33.76 -15.37
CA ARG A 53 3.90 -32.51 -15.73
C ARG A 53 3.74 -31.47 -14.62
N PRO A 54 4.81 -30.75 -14.22
CA PRO A 54 4.70 -29.59 -13.35
C PRO A 54 3.91 -28.46 -14.00
N VAL A 55 2.97 -27.87 -13.25
CA VAL A 55 2.09 -26.80 -13.73
C VAL A 55 1.88 -25.72 -12.68
N LEU A 56 1.65 -24.50 -13.16
CA LEU A 56 0.99 -23.45 -12.38
C LEU A 56 -0.51 -23.55 -12.62
N ALA A 57 -1.29 -23.83 -11.59
CA ALA A 57 -2.74 -23.91 -11.68
C ALA A 57 -3.40 -22.63 -11.15
N LYS A 58 -4.27 -22.02 -11.95
CA LYS A 58 -5.22 -20.98 -11.53
C LYS A 58 -6.62 -21.59 -11.48
N LEU A 59 -7.11 -21.86 -10.27
CA LEU A 59 -8.43 -22.41 -10.01
C LEU A 59 -9.39 -21.29 -9.62
N LEU A 60 -10.50 -21.15 -10.33
CA LEU A 60 -11.49 -20.09 -10.19
C LEU A 60 -12.82 -20.70 -9.76
N VAL A 61 -13.36 -20.24 -8.63
CA VAL A 61 -14.53 -20.83 -7.99
C VAL A 61 -15.55 -19.78 -7.57
N GLY A 62 -16.76 -20.23 -7.26
CA GLY A 62 -17.84 -19.36 -6.81
C GLY A 62 -18.55 -18.57 -7.93
N PRO A 63 -19.42 -17.62 -7.58
CA PRO A 63 -20.41 -17.06 -8.51
C PRO A 63 -19.83 -16.29 -9.70
N LYS A 64 -18.55 -15.88 -9.62
CA LYS A 64 -17.87 -15.10 -10.66
C LYS A 64 -16.84 -15.92 -11.45
N ALA A 65 -16.76 -17.23 -11.20
CA ALA A 65 -15.73 -18.11 -11.77
C ALA A 65 -15.70 -18.04 -13.29
N SER A 66 -16.83 -18.24 -13.97
CA SER A 66 -16.92 -18.23 -15.44
C SER A 66 -16.39 -16.94 -16.04
N ARG A 67 -16.82 -15.79 -15.53
CA ARG A 67 -16.36 -14.48 -16.00
C ARG A 67 -14.86 -14.26 -15.77
N HIS A 68 -14.33 -14.71 -14.63
CA HIS A 68 -12.89 -14.59 -14.35
C HIS A 68 -12.08 -15.52 -15.25
N PHE A 69 -12.61 -16.71 -15.52
CA PHE A 69 -12.00 -17.70 -16.41
C PHE A 69 -11.92 -17.16 -17.84
N GLU A 70 -13.04 -16.69 -18.37
CA GLU A 70 -13.13 -16.13 -19.73
C GLU A 70 -12.16 -14.97 -19.92
N ARG A 71 -12.11 -14.03 -18.96
CA ARG A 71 -11.16 -12.90 -19.02
C ARG A 71 -9.70 -13.34 -19.01
N GLU A 72 -9.36 -14.33 -18.17
CA GLU A 72 -7.99 -14.85 -18.13
C GLU A 72 -7.61 -15.52 -19.45
N LEU A 73 -8.49 -16.37 -19.96
CA LEU A 73 -8.28 -17.11 -21.21
C LEU A 73 -8.17 -16.17 -22.41
N GLU A 74 -9.05 -15.17 -22.52
CA GLU A 74 -9.04 -14.17 -23.59
C GLU A 74 -7.74 -13.37 -23.57
N GLY A 75 -7.31 -12.89 -22.41
CA GLY A 75 -6.07 -12.13 -22.29
C GLY A 75 -4.83 -12.93 -22.67
N VAL A 76 -4.73 -14.19 -22.25
CA VAL A 76 -3.64 -15.09 -22.65
C VAL A 76 -3.63 -15.29 -24.17
N LYS A 77 -4.81 -15.53 -24.77
CA LYS A 77 -4.94 -15.66 -26.23
C LYS A 77 -4.52 -14.40 -26.97
N LEU A 78 -4.85 -13.21 -26.46
CA LEU A 78 -4.42 -11.94 -27.04
C LEU A 78 -2.89 -11.79 -27.01
N LEU A 79 -2.25 -12.09 -25.88
CA LEU A 79 -0.79 -12.04 -25.77
C LEU A 79 -0.13 -12.98 -26.79
N GLN A 80 -0.60 -14.24 -26.85
CA GLN A 80 -0.08 -15.24 -27.78
C GLN A 80 -0.29 -14.84 -29.25
N ALA A 81 -1.49 -14.36 -29.60
CA ALA A 81 -1.81 -13.93 -30.97
C ALA A 81 -0.95 -12.75 -31.45
N GLN A 82 -0.49 -11.90 -30.53
CA GLN A 82 0.40 -10.78 -30.82
C GLN A 82 1.91 -11.12 -30.72
N GLY A 83 2.23 -12.39 -30.45
CA GLY A 83 3.61 -12.85 -30.30
C GLY A 83 4.31 -12.29 -29.05
N LEU A 84 3.54 -11.90 -28.02
CA LEU A 84 4.10 -11.49 -26.74
C LEU A 84 4.38 -12.71 -25.86
N THR A 85 5.54 -12.73 -25.23
CA THR A 85 5.98 -13.82 -24.37
C THR A 85 5.08 -13.94 -23.14
N THR A 86 4.42 -15.08 -22.98
CA THR A 86 3.58 -15.44 -21.83
C THR A 86 3.69 -16.94 -21.59
N PRO A 87 3.53 -17.46 -20.35
CA PRO A 87 3.64 -18.88 -20.09
C PRO A 87 2.68 -19.70 -20.96
N GLN A 88 3.14 -20.84 -21.47
CA GLN A 88 2.33 -21.75 -22.27
C GLN A 88 1.10 -22.19 -21.48
N LEU A 89 -0.09 -21.94 -22.03
CA LEU A 89 -1.34 -22.54 -21.53
C LEU A 89 -1.40 -24.00 -21.97
N LEU A 90 -1.37 -24.92 -21.01
CA LEU A 90 -1.30 -26.36 -21.23
C LEU A 90 -2.68 -27.02 -21.30
N ALA A 91 -3.57 -26.56 -20.43
CA ALA A 91 -4.95 -27.02 -20.38
C ALA A 91 -5.81 -25.95 -19.73
N ASP A 92 -7.06 -25.89 -20.13
CA ASP A 92 -8.06 -25.04 -19.53
C ASP A 92 -9.41 -25.75 -19.57
N GLY A 93 -10.35 -25.28 -18.74
CA GLY A 93 -11.73 -25.71 -18.83
C GLY A 93 -12.62 -24.99 -17.85
N LEU A 94 -13.91 -25.07 -18.14
CA LEU A 94 -14.97 -24.44 -17.38
C LEU A 94 -16.11 -25.43 -17.24
N GLU A 95 -16.53 -25.66 -16.00
CA GLU A 95 -17.63 -26.57 -15.70
C GLU A 95 -18.73 -25.83 -14.92
N ALA A 96 -19.95 -25.91 -15.47
CA ALA A 96 -21.11 -25.23 -14.90
C ALA A 96 -21.41 -25.72 -13.48
N GLY A 97 -21.59 -24.78 -12.56
CA GLY A 97 -21.82 -25.08 -11.13
C GLY A 97 -20.55 -25.46 -10.35
N GLN A 98 -19.42 -25.70 -11.01
CA GLN A 98 -18.15 -25.99 -10.36
C GLN A 98 -17.20 -24.78 -10.35
N GLY A 99 -16.80 -24.31 -11.53
CA GLY A 99 -15.77 -23.29 -11.69
C GLY A 99 -14.93 -23.50 -12.94
N GLY A 100 -13.85 -22.73 -13.07
CA GLY A 100 -12.92 -22.84 -14.19
C GLY A 100 -11.48 -23.01 -13.73
N TRP A 101 -10.64 -23.58 -14.59
CA TRP A 101 -9.22 -23.76 -14.34
C TRP A 101 -8.39 -23.37 -15.56
N LEU A 102 -7.23 -22.79 -15.32
CA LEU A 102 -6.19 -22.61 -16.33
C LEU A 102 -4.89 -23.18 -15.78
N LEU A 103 -4.28 -24.10 -16.52
CA LEU A 103 -3.03 -24.77 -16.19
C LEU A 103 -1.96 -24.26 -17.14
N PHE A 104 -0.97 -23.56 -16.60
CA PHE A 104 0.17 -23.04 -17.34
C PHE A 104 1.40 -23.91 -17.11
N GLU A 105 2.35 -23.83 -18.03
CA GLU A 105 3.70 -24.30 -17.72
C GLU A 105 4.21 -23.62 -16.45
N LEU A 106 4.89 -24.40 -15.61
CA LEU A 106 5.55 -23.86 -14.46
C LEU A 106 6.93 -23.35 -14.88
N LEU A 107 7.15 -22.04 -14.74
CA LEU A 107 8.47 -21.44 -14.93
C LEU A 107 9.32 -21.67 -13.68
N ASP A 108 10.50 -22.27 -13.84
CA ASP A 108 11.45 -22.53 -12.76
C ASP A 108 12.88 -22.65 -13.33
N PRO A 109 13.87 -21.85 -12.87
CA PRO A 109 13.75 -20.75 -11.92
C PRO A 109 12.98 -19.57 -12.51
N VAL A 110 12.25 -18.85 -11.65
CA VAL A 110 11.48 -17.66 -12.02
C VAL A 110 11.63 -16.58 -10.95
N GLN A 111 11.72 -15.33 -11.39
CA GLN A 111 11.76 -14.15 -10.51
C GLN A 111 10.86 -13.06 -11.09
N SER A 112 9.95 -12.49 -10.30
CA SER A 112 9.19 -11.32 -10.77
C SER A 112 10.08 -10.07 -10.83
N LEU A 113 9.74 -9.09 -11.67
CA LEU A 113 10.41 -7.78 -11.61
C LEU A 113 10.14 -7.06 -10.29
N GLY A 114 9.06 -7.40 -9.58
CA GLY A 114 8.81 -6.91 -8.22
C GLY A 114 9.84 -7.44 -7.21
N GLN A 115 10.11 -8.74 -7.22
CA GLN A 115 11.18 -9.34 -6.40
C GLN A 115 12.56 -8.79 -6.78
N ALA A 116 12.81 -8.57 -8.07
CA ALA A 116 14.05 -7.94 -8.52
C ALA A 116 14.15 -6.49 -8.04
N TRP A 117 13.04 -5.75 -7.99
CA TRP A 117 12.98 -4.39 -7.44
C TRP A 117 13.26 -4.38 -5.94
N GLU A 118 12.62 -5.25 -5.15
CA GLU A 118 12.84 -5.35 -3.69
C GLU A 118 14.33 -5.55 -3.35
N ALA A 119 15.06 -6.31 -4.17
CA ALA A 119 16.48 -6.55 -3.97
C ALA A 119 17.35 -5.29 -4.16
N VAL A 120 16.88 -4.28 -4.88
CA VAL A 120 17.65 -3.07 -5.25
C VAL A 120 17.01 -1.77 -4.74
N GLU A 121 15.82 -1.83 -4.15
CA GLU A 121 15.06 -0.66 -3.69
C GLU A 121 15.82 0.17 -2.65
N HIS A 122 16.66 -0.49 -1.84
CA HIS A 122 17.47 0.15 -0.80
C HIS A 122 18.69 0.91 -1.34
N LEU A 123 19.04 0.74 -2.61
CA LEU A 123 20.16 1.43 -3.23
C LEU A 123 19.86 2.93 -3.41
N PRO A 124 20.89 3.77 -3.62
CA PRO A 124 20.69 5.17 -3.96
C PRO A 124 19.70 5.33 -5.12
N VAL A 125 18.86 6.37 -5.03
CA VAL A 125 17.82 6.63 -6.02
C VAL A 125 18.43 6.71 -7.42
N LEU A 126 17.85 5.94 -8.35
CA LEU A 126 18.29 5.84 -9.74
C LEU A 126 19.63 5.13 -9.97
N ALA A 127 20.10 4.32 -9.02
CA ALA A 127 21.22 3.41 -9.24
C ALA A 127 21.04 2.56 -10.52
N ASP A 128 22.14 2.17 -11.17
CA ASP A 128 22.12 1.45 -12.44
C ASP A 128 21.26 0.18 -12.37
N GLU A 129 21.28 -0.52 -11.23
CA GLU A 129 20.48 -1.73 -10.99
C GLU A 129 18.99 -1.42 -10.89
N GLN A 130 18.60 -0.30 -10.27
CA GLN A 130 17.21 0.17 -10.24
C GLN A 130 16.74 0.51 -11.66
N SER A 131 17.56 1.26 -12.40
CA SER A 131 17.30 1.64 -13.79
C SER A 131 17.17 0.42 -14.70
N ALA A 132 17.98 -0.62 -14.49
CA ALA A 132 17.90 -1.86 -15.26
C ALA A 132 16.58 -2.63 -15.05
N VAL A 133 16.07 -2.68 -13.82
CA VAL A 133 14.77 -3.32 -13.51
C VAL A 133 13.61 -2.54 -14.15
N LEU A 134 13.59 -1.21 -13.96
CA LEU A 134 12.52 -0.36 -14.48
C LEU A 134 12.57 -0.26 -16.01
N GLY A 135 13.76 -0.21 -16.61
CA GLY A 135 13.96 -0.21 -18.05
C GLY A 135 13.40 -1.47 -18.72
N GLN A 136 13.67 -2.65 -18.15
CA GLN A 136 13.08 -3.91 -18.56
C GLN A 136 11.54 -3.88 -18.54
N ALA A 137 10.96 -3.32 -17.48
CA ALA A 137 9.52 -3.20 -17.36
C ALA A 137 8.92 -2.24 -18.40
N LEU A 138 9.51 -1.07 -18.57
CA LEU A 138 9.07 -0.05 -19.52
C LEU A 138 9.21 -0.53 -20.98
N GLU A 139 10.25 -1.29 -21.30
CA GLU A 139 10.41 -1.92 -22.60
C GLU A 139 9.30 -2.96 -22.88
N ALA A 140 8.98 -3.80 -21.90
CA ALA A 140 7.88 -4.77 -22.04
C ALA A 140 6.53 -4.08 -22.25
N VAL A 141 6.28 -3.00 -21.50
CA VAL A 141 5.07 -2.15 -21.65
C VAL A 141 5.04 -1.49 -23.04
N ALA A 142 6.15 -0.94 -23.50
CA ALA A 142 6.28 -0.34 -24.82
C ALA A 142 5.95 -1.32 -25.96
N ARG A 143 6.49 -2.55 -25.89
CA ARG A 143 6.22 -3.62 -26.86
C ARG A 143 4.75 -4.04 -26.84
N MET A 144 4.14 -4.13 -25.66
CA MET A 144 2.72 -4.43 -25.53
C MET A 144 1.84 -3.34 -26.17
N HIS A 145 2.17 -2.07 -25.91
CA HIS A 145 1.47 -0.92 -26.50
C HIS A 145 1.60 -0.85 -28.02
N LEU A 146 2.76 -1.21 -28.60
CA LEU A 146 2.94 -1.31 -30.05
C LEU A 146 2.02 -2.34 -30.71
N LYS A 147 1.62 -3.37 -29.95
CA LYS A 147 0.69 -4.41 -30.39
C LYS A 147 -0.77 -4.09 -30.08
N GLY A 148 -1.06 -2.88 -29.61
CA GLY A 148 -2.43 -2.45 -29.31
C GLY A 148 -3.01 -3.06 -28.04
N LEU A 149 -2.13 -3.59 -27.18
CA LEU A 149 -2.51 -4.23 -25.93
C LEU A 149 -2.06 -3.38 -24.73
N TRP A 150 -2.78 -3.49 -23.61
CA TRP A 150 -2.33 -2.99 -22.30
C TRP A 150 -2.80 -3.90 -21.18
N GLN A 151 -2.25 -3.72 -19.98
CA GLN A 151 -2.73 -4.34 -18.75
C GLN A 151 -3.41 -3.31 -17.84
N GLU A 152 -4.68 -3.54 -17.48
CA GLU A 152 -5.41 -2.66 -16.56
C GLU A 152 -4.75 -2.55 -15.18
N ASP A 153 -4.18 -3.66 -14.68
CA ASP A 153 -3.42 -3.74 -13.42
C ASP A 153 -1.94 -3.98 -13.73
N LEU A 154 -1.36 -3.06 -14.50
CA LEU A 154 0.06 -3.13 -14.86
C LEU A 154 0.90 -2.98 -13.59
N HIS A 155 1.72 -3.96 -13.21
CA HIS A 155 2.62 -3.89 -12.05
C HIS A 155 3.85 -4.78 -12.24
N LEU A 156 4.94 -4.53 -11.49
CA LEU A 156 6.20 -5.27 -11.68
C LEU A 156 6.05 -6.79 -11.43
N ASP A 157 5.13 -7.22 -10.56
CA ASP A 157 4.88 -8.65 -10.36
C ASP A 157 4.21 -9.36 -11.54
N ASN A 158 3.67 -8.63 -12.53
CA ASN A 158 3.08 -9.23 -13.74
C ASN A 158 4.12 -9.49 -14.83
N LEU A 159 5.40 -9.19 -14.56
CA LEU A 159 6.53 -9.40 -15.45
C LEU A 159 7.49 -10.38 -14.79
N LEU A 160 7.59 -11.59 -15.33
CA LEU A 160 8.44 -12.65 -14.78
C LEU A 160 9.70 -12.83 -15.64
N ARG A 161 10.87 -12.81 -15.00
CA ARG A 161 12.15 -13.20 -15.58
C ARG A 161 12.31 -14.72 -15.43
N ALA A 162 12.44 -15.41 -16.55
CA ALA A 162 12.79 -16.82 -16.61
C ALA A 162 13.57 -17.10 -17.90
N ASN A 163 14.56 -18.00 -17.85
CA ASN A 163 15.32 -18.44 -19.04
C ASN A 163 15.89 -17.28 -19.91
N GLY A 164 16.30 -16.18 -19.28
CA GLY A 164 16.84 -15.00 -19.97
C GLY A 164 15.80 -14.15 -20.72
N GLN A 165 14.49 -14.37 -20.51
CA GLN A 165 13.40 -13.63 -21.14
C GLN A 165 12.40 -13.11 -20.10
N LEU A 166 11.60 -12.12 -20.52
CA LEU A 166 10.47 -11.60 -19.74
C LEU A 166 9.16 -12.23 -20.23
N TYR A 167 8.37 -12.71 -19.28
CA TYR A 167 7.05 -13.28 -19.48
C TYR A 167 5.99 -12.37 -18.87
N LEU A 168 4.98 -12.03 -19.66
CA LEU A 168 3.77 -11.35 -19.21
C LEU A 168 2.79 -12.36 -18.61
N ILE A 169 2.28 -12.09 -17.41
CA ILE A 169 1.26 -12.90 -16.74
C ILE A 169 0.01 -12.08 -16.41
N ASP A 170 -0.98 -12.74 -15.79
CA ASP A 170 -2.29 -12.16 -15.40
C ASP A 170 -3.14 -11.73 -16.61
N GLY A 171 -3.58 -12.73 -17.39
CA GLY A 171 -4.38 -12.51 -18.59
C GLY A 171 -5.66 -11.73 -18.33
N ALA A 172 -6.28 -11.86 -17.14
CA ALA A 172 -7.53 -11.19 -16.82
C ALA A 172 -7.42 -9.65 -16.84
N GLY A 173 -6.22 -9.10 -16.71
CA GLY A 173 -5.91 -7.67 -16.81
C GLY A 173 -5.62 -7.20 -18.24
N VAL A 174 -5.31 -8.10 -19.18
CA VAL A 174 -4.95 -7.76 -20.56
C VAL A 174 -6.17 -7.30 -21.34
N ARG A 175 -6.00 -6.23 -22.12
CA ARG A 175 -7.00 -5.64 -23.00
C ARG A 175 -6.40 -5.28 -24.33
N ALA A 176 -7.26 -5.14 -25.33
CA ALA A 176 -6.92 -4.67 -26.66
C ALA A 176 -7.77 -3.46 -27.03
N ASP A 177 -7.19 -2.53 -27.79
CA ASP A 177 -7.94 -1.51 -28.50
C ASP A 177 -8.19 -2.04 -29.91
N GLU A 178 -7.23 -1.88 -30.82
CA GLU A 178 -7.13 -2.62 -32.07
C GLU A 178 -5.87 -3.49 -32.05
N ALA A 179 -6.05 -4.79 -31.80
CA ALA A 179 -4.93 -5.72 -31.68
C ALA A 179 -4.06 -5.75 -32.94
N GLY A 180 -2.74 -5.62 -32.77
CA GLY A 180 -1.77 -5.55 -33.85
C GLY A 180 -1.44 -4.14 -34.34
N LYS A 181 -2.15 -3.10 -33.86
CA LYS A 181 -1.82 -1.69 -34.14
C LYS A 181 -1.42 -0.95 -32.87
N PRO A 182 -0.50 0.02 -32.93
CA PRO A 182 -0.11 0.79 -31.76
C PRO A 182 -1.29 1.44 -31.05
N LEU A 183 -1.26 1.42 -29.71
CA LEU A 183 -2.29 2.06 -28.90
C LEU A 183 -2.41 3.56 -29.17
N PRO A 184 -3.61 4.13 -29.06
CA PRO A 184 -3.77 5.58 -29.07
C PRO A 184 -3.01 6.24 -27.92
N ARG A 185 -2.45 7.44 -28.18
CA ARG A 185 -1.65 8.20 -27.22
C ARG A 185 -2.31 8.36 -25.85
N GLU A 186 -3.62 8.62 -25.83
CA GLU A 186 -4.37 8.80 -24.57
C GLU A 186 -4.32 7.53 -23.71
N ARG A 187 -4.52 6.35 -24.31
CA ARG A 187 -4.43 5.06 -23.61
C ARG A 187 -3.02 4.78 -23.11
N VAL A 188 -1.99 5.12 -23.90
CA VAL A 188 -0.58 5.01 -23.48
C VAL A 188 -0.31 5.84 -22.24
N LEU A 189 -0.74 7.11 -22.22
CA LEU A 189 -0.56 8.00 -21.07
C LEU A 189 -1.30 7.49 -19.83
N GLU A 190 -2.52 6.98 -19.99
CA GLU A 190 -3.27 6.38 -18.89
C GLU A 190 -2.56 5.14 -18.32
N ASN A 191 -2.07 4.24 -19.18
CA ASN A 191 -1.46 3.00 -18.72
C ASN A 191 -0.06 3.22 -18.12
N LEU A 192 0.75 4.12 -18.70
CA LEU A 192 1.99 4.58 -18.08
C LEU A 192 1.71 5.29 -16.75
N GLY A 193 0.60 6.03 -16.65
CA GLY A 193 0.13 6.60 -15.39
C GLY A 193 -0.08 5.52 -14.30
N VAL A 194 -0.62 4.35 -14.66
CA VAL A 194 -0.75 3.20 -13.75
C VAL A 194 0.61 2.68 -13.31
N PHE A 195 1.56 2.53 -14.24
CA PHE A 195 2.93 2.07 -13.95
C PHE A 195 3.65 3.01 -12.98
N PHE A 196 3.82 4.28 -13.36
CA PHE A 196 4.59 5.27 -12.59
C PHE A 196 3.92 5.58 -11.24
N ALA A 197 2.60 5.46 -11.13
CA ALA A 197 1.91 5.63 -9.85
C ALA A 197 2.27 4.58 -8.80
N GLN A 198 2.93 3.49 -9.18
CA GLN A 198 3.37 2.43 -8.26
C GLN A 198 4.78 2.60 -7.75
N LEU A 199 5.61 3.35 -8.48
CA LEU A 199 6.99 3.58 -8.09
C LEU A 199 7.07 4.44 -6.82
N PRO A 200 8.09 4.21 -5.97
CA PRO A 200 8.36 5.04 -4.80
C PRO A 200 8.29 6.54 -5.10
N PRO A 201 7.72 7.37 -4.20
CA PRO A 201 7.63 8.82 -4.40
C PRO A 201 8.97 9.50 -4.69
N ALA A 202 10.08 8.96 -4.17
CA ALA A 202 11.43 9.45 -4.42
C ALA A 202 11.87 9.40 -5.89
N LEU A 203 11.27 8.54 -6.71
CA LEU A 203 11.55 8.45 -8.15
C LEU A 203 10.75 9.45 -8.98
N ALA A 204 9.78 10.16 -8.40
CA ALA A 204 8.92 11.07 -9.15
C ALA A 204 9.70 12.16 -9.95
N PRO A 205 10.78 12.77 -9.41
CA PRO A 205 11.60 13.71 -10.18
C PRO A 205 12.24 13.11 -11.42
N PHE A 206 12.46 11.79 -11.44
CA PHE A 206 13.18 11.07 -12.48
C PHE A 206 12.28 10.42 -13.54
N THR A 207 11.02 10.88 -13.63
CA THR A 207 10.04 10.29 -14.54
C THR A 207 10.47 10.43 -16.01
N GLU A 208 11.11 11.55 -16.37
CA GLU A 208 11.55 11.82 -17.73
C GLU A 208 12.71 10.91 -18.15
N GLU A 209 13.70 10.76 -17.29
CA GLU A 209 14.87 9.90 -17.47
C GLU A 209 14.45 8.44 -17.63
N LEU A 210 13.54 7.96 -16.77
CA LEU A 210 13.01 6.60 -16.88
C LEU A 210 12.20 6.39 -18.16
N LEU A 211 11.44 7.39 -18.60
CA LEU A 211 10.60 7.32 -19.80
C LEU A 211 11.41 7.08 -21.08
N VAL A 212 12.71 7.42 -21.09
CA VAL A 212 13.61 7.11 -22.21
C VAL A 212 13.59 5.63 -22.57
N HIS A 213 13.57 4.72 -21.59
CA HIS A 213 13.52 3.28 -21.84
C HIS A 213 12.26 2.85 -22.62
N TYR A 214 11.12 3.48 -22.32
CA TYR A 214 9.89 3.25 -23.07
C TYR A 214 10.02 3.78 -24.50
N LEU A 215 10.50 5.02 -24.65
CA LEU A 215 10.58 5.71 -25.94
C LEU A 215 11.56 5.06 -26.92
N MET A 216 12.64 4.45 -26.42
CA MET A 216 13.58 3.69 -27.24
C MET A 216 12.93 2.47 -27.90
N ALA A 217 11.92 1.87 -27.25
CA ALA A 217 11.21 0.70 -27.76
C ALA A 217 9.92 1.08 -28.49
N ASN A 218 9.29 2.21 -28.15
CA ASN A 218 8.07 2.71 -28.77
C ASN A 218 8.08 4.25 -28.86
N SER A 219 8.43 4.76 -30.04
CA SER A 219 8.47 6.19 -30.36
C SER A 219 7.26 6.67 -31.18
N GLU A 220 6.16 5.92 -31.22
CA GLU A 220 4.96 6.24 -32.03
C GLU A 220 4.33 7.58 -31.65
N HIS A 221 4.41 7.94 -30.37
CA HIS A 221 3.80 9.15 -29.83
C HIS A 221 4.81 10.01 -29.09
N ALA A 222 4.71 11.33 -29.27
CA ALA A 222 5.25 12.27 -28.28
C ALA A 222 4.41 12.17 -26.99
N LEU A 223 5.08 12.06 -25.84
CA LEU A 223 4.46 11.89 -24.52
C LEU A 223 4.72 13.14 -23.67
N PRO A 224 3.79 14.10 -23.60
CA PRO A 224 3.99 15.30 -22.79
C PRO A 224 4.07 14.94 -21.31
N LEU A 225 5.19 15.29 -20.66
CA LEU A 225 5.45 14.94 -19.26
C LEU A 225 4.35 15.45 -18.32
N GLU A 226 3.83 16.66 -18.54
CA GLU A 226 2.71 17.19 -17.74
C GLU A 226 1.44 16.34 -17.84
N ALA A 227 1.13 15.82 -19.03
CA ALA A 227 -0.05 14.98 -19.24
C ALA A 227 0.13 13.62 -18.55
N LEU A 228 1.33 13.06 -18.62
CA LEU A 228 1.68 11.84 -17.88
C LEU A 228 1.59 12.06 -16.37
N GLN A 229 2.16 13.14 -15.85
CA GLN A 229 2.13 13.47 -14.43
C GLN A 229 0.69 13.58 -13.90
N ARG A 230 -0.22 14.20 -14.67
CA ARG A 230 -1.65 14.26 -14.30
C ARG A 230 -2.28 12.87 -14.19
N GLN A 231 -1.91 11.92 -15.05
CA GLN A 231 -2.40 10.54 -14.96
C GLN A 231 -1.80 9.83 -13.74
N VAL A 232 -0.50 10.02 -13.48
CA VAL A 232 0.18 9.49 -12.28
C VAL A 232 -0.51 9.97 -11.00
N ASP A 233 -0.75 11.28 -10.87
CA ASP A 233 -1.39 11.87 -9.69
C ASP A 233 -2.83 11.37 -9.52
N LYS A 234 -3.59 11.28 -10.62
CA LYS A 234 -4.95 10.71 -10.63
C LYS A 234 -4.95 9.27 -10.11
N VAL A 235 -4.04 8.43 -10.60
CA VAL A 235 -3.95 7.03 -10.18
C VAL A 235 -3.47 6.92 -8.73
N ARG A 236 -2.46 7.69 -8.30
CA ARG A 236 -1.99 7.73 -6.91
C ARG A 236 -3.11 8.10 -5.94
N ALA A 237 -3.90 9.13 -6.25
CA ALA A 237 -5.05 9.54 -5.45
C ALA A 237 -6.11 8.44 -5.35
N TRP A 238 -6.40 7.75 -6.47
CA TRP A 238 -7.31 6.61 -6.48
C TRP A 238 -6.78 5.43 -5.64
N ARG A 239 -5.50 5.06 -5.80
CA ARG A 239 -4.87 3.95 -5.05
C ARG A 239 -4.89 4.21 -3.54
N LEU A 240 -4.59 5.45 -3.12
CA LEU A 240 -4.68 5.85 -1.71
C LEU A 240 -6.12 5.70 -1.19
N LYS A 241 -7.11 6.17 -1.95
CA LYS A 241 -8.52 6.04 -1.57
C LYS A 241 -8.95 4.58 -1.46
N ASP A 242 -8.57 3.73 -2.42
CA ASP A 242 -8.87 2.29 -2.42
C ASP A 242 -8.20 1.57 -1.24
N TYR A 243 -6.93 1.88 -0.97
CA TYR A 243 -6.20 1.34 0.18
C TYR A 243 -6.84 1.72 1.52
N LEU A 244 -7.23 2.98 1.69
CA LEU A 244 -7.89 3.40 2.94
C LEU A 244 -9.30 2.83 3.08
N ALA A 245 -10.02 2.59 1.98
CA ALA A 245 -11.26 1.83 2.01
C ALA A 245 -11.02 0.37 2.43
N LYS A 246 -9.90 -0.23 2.00
CA LYS A 246 -9.46 -1.58 2.43
C LYS A 246 -9.20 -1.65 3.94
N ALA A 247 -8.66 -0.59 4.55
CA ALA A 247 -8.37 -0.53 5.99
C ALA A 247 -9.60 -0.69 6.91
N GLY A 248 -10.82 -0.64 6.37
CA GLY A 248 -12.07 -0.89 7.10
C GLY A 248 -12.94 -2.02 6.57
N ARG A 249 -12.37 -2.96 5.80
CA ARG A 249 -13.07 -4.19 5.36
C ARG A 249 -12.19 -5.41 5.51
N ASP A 250 -12.80 -6.56 5.72
CA ASP A 250 -12.07 -7.83 5.70
C ASP A 250 -11.51 -8.08 4.29
N CYS A 251 -10.18 -8.25 4.21
CA CYS A 251 -9.50 -8.51 2.96
C CYS A 251 -8.16 -9.22 3.21
N THR A 252 -7.26 -9.23 2.21
CA THR A 252 -5.93 -9.82 2.35
C THR A 252 -5.00 -8.99 3.24
N LEU A 253 -5.18 -7.67 3.27
CA LEU A 253 -4.35 -6.76 4.05
C LEU A 253 -4.85 -6.55 5.48
N PHE A 254 -6.16 -6.67 5.70
CA PHE A 254 -6.80 -6.33 6.96
C PHE A 254 -7.74 -7.43 7.44
N SER A 255 -7.72 -7.66 8.75
CA SER A 255 -8.74 -8.41 9.47
C SER A 255 -9.71 -7.42 10.08
N VAL A 256 -10.96 -7.43 9.63
CA VAL A 256 -11.96 -6.48 10.13
C VAL A 256 -13.24 -7.20 10.52
N GLU A 257 -13.63 -6.99 11.76
CA GLU A 257 -14.87 -7.50 12.35
C GLU A 257 -15.74 -6.32 12.78
N ARG A 258 -17.03 -6.40 12.47
CA ARG A 258 -17.99 -5.35 12.81
C ARG A 258 -19.34 -5.96 13.15
N ASP A 259 -19.86 -5.59 14.31
CA ASP A 259 -21.16 -6.02 14.80
C ASP A 259 -21.86 -4.88 15.58
N ALA A 260 -22.93 -5.21 16.31
CA ALA A 260 -23.66 -4.26 17.15
C ALA A 260 -22.85 -3.76 18.37
N SER A 261 -21.84 -4.53 18.77
CA SER A 261 -20.96 -4.27 19.92
C SER A 261 -19.72 -3.46 19.55
N GLY A 262 -19.40 -3.30 18.27
CA GLY A 262 -18.24 -2.51 17.89
C GLY A 262 -17.66 -2.75 16.50
N LEU A 263 -16.42 -2.29 16.38
CA LEU A 263 -15.56 -2.54 15.23
C LEU A 263 -14.15 -2.86 15.73
N THR A 264 -13.55 -3.92 15.20
CA THR A 264 -12.14 -4.23 15.38
C THR A 264 -11.50 -4.32 14.00
N ALA A 265 -10.40 -3.62 13.78
CA ALA A 265 -9.59 -3.73 12.58
C ALA A 265 -8.12 -3.94 12.95
N MET A 266 -7.47 -4.87 12.28
CA MET A 266 -6.08 -5.23 12.51
C MET A 266 -5.39 -5.42 11.16
N ARG A 267 -4.09 -5.16 11.10
CA ARG A 267 -3.32 -5.66 9.96
C ARG A 267 -3.39 -7.19 9.96
N ARG A 268 -3.62 -7.80 8.81
CA ARG A 268 -3.90 -9.23 8.74
C ARG A 268 -2.70 -10.10 9.16
N ASP A 269 -1.49 -9.66 8.83
CA ASP A 269 -0.22 -10.24 9.28
C ASP A 269 -0.01 -10.13 10.80
N GLN A 270 -0.75 -9.26 11.49
CA GLN A 270 -0.66 -9.01 12.93
C GLN A 270 -1.94 -9.42 13.69
N ALA A 271 -2.90 -10.07 13.03
CA ALA A 271 -4.23 -10.28 13.61
C ALA A 271 -4.21 -11.14 14.88
N ALA A 272 -3.50 -12.27 14.86
CA ALA A 272 -3.39 -13.15 16.03
C ALA A 272 -2.73 -12.49 17.25
N PRO A 273 -1.52 -11.89 17.14
CA PRO A 273 -0.89 -11.26 18.30
C PRO A 273 -1.66 -10.03 18.79
N MET A 274 -2.27 -9.25 17.89
CA MET A 274 -3.00 -8.04 18.29
C MET A 274 -4.37 -8.32 18.89
N ALA A 275 -4.99 -9.46 18.58
CA ALA A 275 -6.24 -9.86 19.22
C ALA A 275 -6.07 -10.00 20.73
N GLU A 276 -5.01 -10.68 21.18
CA GLU A 276 -4.69 -10.86 22.61
C GLU A 276 -4.37 -9.52 23.29
N VAL A 277 -3.58 -8.65 22.63
CA VAL A 277 -3.25 -7.31 23.13
C VAL A 277 -4.51 -6.46 23.30
N LEU A 278 -5.43 -6.50 22.34
CA LEU A 278 -6.68 -5.77 22.44
C LEU A 278 -7.55 -6.32 23.56
N GLU A 279 -7.69 -7.64 23.67
CA GLU A 279 -8.47 -8.29 24.73
C GLU A 279 -8.03 -7.82 26.12
N HIS A 280 -6.73 -7.75 26.38
CA HIS A 280 -6.15 -7.37 27.66
C HIS A 280 -5.72 -5.89 27.75
N ALA A 281 -6.14 -5.05 26.81
CA ALA A 281 -5.60 -3.69 26.64
C ALA A 281 -5.65 -2.82 27.91
N ASP A 282 -6.74 -2.86 28.67
CA ASP A 282 -6.85 -2.05 29.90
C ASP A 282 -5.88 -2.53 31.00
N ALA A 283 -5.76 -3.85 31.21
CA ALA A 283 -4.81 -4.41 32.16
C ALA A 283 -3.35 -4.13 31.77
N LEU A 284 -3.04 -4.22 30.47
CA LEU A 284 -1.72 -3.89 29.92
C LEU A 284 -1.39 -2.40 30.08
N ILE A 285 -2.38 -1.51 29.91
CA ILE A 285 -2.21 -0.07 30.17
C ILE A 285 -1.89 0.18 31.64
N ASP A 286 -2.62 -0.46 32.55
CA ASP A 286 -2.48 -0.24 34.00
C ASP A 286 -1.14 -0.78 34.54
N ALA A 287 -0.63 -1.88 33.96
CA ALA A 287 0.69 -2.44 34.29
C ALA A 287 1.85 -1.75 33.54
N GLY A 288 1.55 -0.99 32.48
CA GLY A 288 2.52 -0.38 31.59
C GLY A 288 3.10 0.95 32.11
N HIS A 289 4.02 1.51 31.33
CA HIS A 289 4.55 2.85 31.60
C HIS A 289 3.63 3.91 30.98
N LEU A 290 3.00 4.73 31.83
CA LEU A 290 2.05 5.76 31.41
C LEU A 290 2.76 7.04 30.96
N TYR A 291 2.61 7.40 29.69
CA TYR A 291 3.09 8.67 29.15
C TYR A 291 2.11 9.82 29.36
N LYS A 292 0.80 9.52 29.28
CA LYS A 292 -0.25 10.53 29.39
C LYS A 292 -1.46 9.94 30.08
N THR A 293 -1.85 10.55 31.19
CA THR A 293 -3.09 10.27 31.92
C THR A 293 -4.00 11.50 31.86
N GLY A 294 -4.58 11.75 30.69
CA GLY A 294 -5.54 12.84 30.53
C GLY A 294 -6.97 12.30 30.49
N GLY A 295 -7.96 13.08 30.94
CA GLY A 295 -9.36 12.68 30.81
C GLY A 295 -9.82 12.41 29.36
N ALA A 296 -9.04 12.82 28.35
CA ALA A 296 -9.39 12.64 26.93
C ALA A 296 -8.79 11.36 26.34
N ALA A 297 -7.59 10.99 26.78
CA ALA A 297 -6.91 9.80 26.32
C ALA A 297 -5.85 9.38 27.34
N THR A 298 -5.67 8.08 27.46
CA THR A 298 -4.56 7.44 28.17
C THR A 298 -3.59 6.89 27.13
N VAL A 299 -2.29 7.15 27.29
CA VAL A 299 -1.23 6.59 26.43
C VAL A 299 -0.26 5.83 27.31
N ALA A 300 -0.01 4.57 26.98
CA ALA A 300 0.90 3.71 27.73
C ALA A 300 1.87 2.98 26.78
N ARG A 301 3.12 2.84 27.20
CA ARG A 301 4.04 1.83 26.68
C ARG A 301 3.78 0.51 27.41
N ILE A 302 3.58 -0.56 26.64
CA ILE A 302 3.32 -1.89 27.16
C ILE A 302 4.35 -2.88 26.64
N GLN A 303 4.50 -4.00 27.34
CA GLN A 303 5.23 -5.18 26.86
C GLN A 303 4.21 -6.28 26.58
N ALA A 304 4.19 -6.83 25.36
CA ALA A 304 3.33 -7.93 24.99
C ALA A 304 4.05 -8.87 24.02
N GLN A 305 4.07 -10.17 24.33
CA GLN A 305 4.70 -11.20 23.50
C GLN A 305 6.16 -10.86 23.11
N GLY A 306 6.93 -10.32 24.04
CA GLY A 306 8.33 -9.91 23.81
C GLY A 306 8.50 -8.64 22.97
N ARG A 307 7.42 -7.92 22.65
CA ARG A 307 7.44 -6.67 21.88
C ARG A 307 7.03 -5.48 22.75
N THR A 308 7.75 -4.37 22.59
CA THR A 308 7.36 -3.07 23.12
C THR A 308 6.34 -2.41 22.20
N LEU A 309 5.16 -2.07 22.71
CA LEU A 309 4.08 -1.45 21.94
C LEU A 309 3.57 -0.18 22.62
N VAL A 310 2.85 0.64 21.87
CA VAL A 310 2.10 1.78 22.44
C VAL A 310 0.61 1.51 22.30
N VAL A 311 -0.11 1.63 23.42
CA VAL A 311 -1.57 1.59 23.43
C VAL A 311 -2.10 2.95 23.81
N LYS A 312 -2.94 3.51 22.93
CA LYS A 312 -3.69 4.75 23.18
C LYS A 312 -5.16 4.44 23.35
N ARG A 313 -5.66 4.63 24.57
CA ARG A 313 -7.09 4.52 24.93
C ARG A 313 -7.75 5.89 24.86
N TYR A 314 -8.81 6.00 24.06
CA TYR A 314 -9.61 7.20 23.92
C TYR A 314 -10.88 7.11 24.77
N ASN A 315 -11.01 8.04 25.73
CA ASN A 315 -12.16 8.11 26.63
C ASN A 315 -13.23 9.07 26.07
N ILE A 316 -14.50 8.84 26.45
CA ILE A 316 -15.61 9.75 26.17
C ILE A 316 -15.75 10.68 27.37
N LYS A 317 -15.46 11.98 27.18
CA LYS A 317 -15.53 12.97 28.27
C LYS A 317 -16.95 13.44 28.61
N ASN A 318 -17.81 13.66 27.61
CA ASN A 318 -19.03 14.47 27.78
C ASN A 318 -20.27 13.81 27.14
N ALA A 319 -21.22 13.34 27.95
CA ALA A 319 -22.48 12.70 27.50
C ALA A 319 -23.35 13.61 26.60
N LEU A 320 -23.36 14.94 26.82
CA LEU A 320 -24.08 15.89 25.94
C LEU A 320 -23.39 16.11 24.57
N HIS A 321 -22.05 16.03 24.49
CA HIS A 321 -21.31 16.07 23.21
C HIS A 321 -21.40 14.74 22.45
N TRP A 322 -21.67 13.67 23.19
CA TRP A 322 -21.75 12.31 22.69
C TRP A 322 -23.02 12.08 21.85
N LEU A 323 -24.16 12.66 22.24
CA LEU A 323 -25.41 12.64 21.45
C LEU A 323 -25.26 13.29 20.05
N LYS A 324 -24.44 14.34 19.91
CA LYS A 324 -24.23 15.05 18.61
C LYS A 324 -23.24 14.37 17.66
N ARG A 325 -22.49 13.35 18.11
CA ARG A 325 -21.37 12.74 17.34
C ARG A 325 -21.48 11.23 17.17
N PHE A 326 -22.64 10.64 17.48
CA PHE A 326 -22.91 9.20 17.43
C PHE A 326 -22.56 8.52 16.08
N TRP A 327 -22.71 9.24 14.97
CA TRP A 327 -22.48 8.73 13.60
C TRP A 327 -21.06 8.94 13.06
N ARG A 328 -20.19 9.63 13.82
CA ARG A 328 -18.82 9.93 13.37
C ARG A 328 -17.85 8.86 13.88
N PRO A 329 -16.86 8.46 13.06
CA PRO A 329 -15.83 7.53 13.49
C PRO A 329 -15.10 7.99 14.77
N SER A 330 -14.53 7.05 15.52
CA SER A 330 -13.76 7.39 16.71
C SER A 330 -12.47 8.13 16.40
N ARG A 331 -11.90 8.76 17.43
CA ARG A 331 -10.55 9.33 17.31
C ARG A 331 -9.52 8.23 17.06
N ALA A 332 -9.72 7.04 17.65
CA ALA A 332 -8.89 5.88 17.36
C ALA A 332 -8.99 5.47 15.88
N TRP A 333 -10.20 5.42 15.32
CA TRP A 333 -10.41 5.13 13.91
C TRP A 333 -9.84 6.21 12.99
N HIS A 334 -10.02 7.48 13.35
CA HIS A 334 -9.43 8.58 12.62
C HIS A 334 -7.90 8.47 12.58
N SER A 335 -7.28 8.21 13.74
CA SER A 335 -5.83 7.98 13.83
C SER A 335 -5.38 6.72 13.08
N TRP A 336 -6.17 5.64 13.09
CA TRP A 336 -5.91 4.43 12.29
C TRP A 336 -5.83 4.73 10.79
N ILE A 337 -6.84 5.43 10.27
CA ILE A 337 -6.88 5.83 8.86
C ILE A 337 -5.78 6.86 8.54
N ALA A 338 -5.50 7.79 9.46
CA ALA A 338 -4.43 8.77 9.31
C ALA A 338 -3.04 8.11 9.26
N ALA A 339 -2.76 7.17 10.15
CA ALA A 339 -1.49 6.44 10.19
C ALA A 339 -1.30 5.59 8.93
N HIS A 340 -2.33 4.87 8.49
CA HIS A 340 -2.28 4.13 7.23
C HIS A 340 -2.10 5.05 6.02
N ARG A 341 -2.68 6.26 6.03
CA ARG A 341 -2.48 7.25 4.97
C ARG A 341 -1.02 7.70 4.91
N LEU A 342 -0.43 8.07 6.05
CA LEU A 342 0.97 8.49 6.11
C LEU A 342 1.89 7.35 5.65
N ALA A 343 1.69 6.14 6.18
CA ALA A 343 2.46 4.96 5.77
C ALA A 343 2.37 4.69 4.25
N PHE A 344 1.17 4.77 3.67
CA PHE A 344 0.97 4.61 2.21
C PHE A 344 1.69 5.68 1.39
N LEU A 345 1.71 6.92 1.89
CA LEU A 345 2.38 8.05 1.23
C LEU A 345 3.89 8.09 1.49
N GLY A 346 4.41 7.10 2.22
CA GLY A 346 5.81 7.05 2.61
C GLY A 346 6.18 8.14 3.61
N ILE A 347 5.24 8.71 4.37
CA ILE A 347 5.53 9.66 5.46
C ILE A 347 5.67 8.85 6.76
N ALA A 348 6.80 9.04 7.46
CA ALA A 348 7.11 8.25 8.64
C ALA A 348 6.09 8.47 9.77
N THR A 349 5.62 7.38 10.36
CA THR A 349 4.70 7.32 11.50
C THR A 349 4.81 5.92 12.11
N PRO A 350 4.57 5.71 13.42
CA PRO A 350 4.56 4.38 14.00
C PRO A 350 3.56 3.48 13.27
N LEU A 351 3.94 2.24 12.98
CA LEU A 351 3.07 1.33 12.25
C LEU A 351 1.76 1.10 13.04
N PRO A 352 0.59 1.38 12.46
CA PRO A 352 -0.68 1.05 13.10
C PRO A 352 -0.90 -0.46 13.00
N LEU A 353 -1.01 -1.13 14.15
CA LEU A 353 -1.14 -2.58 14.23
C LEU A 353 -2.59 -3.02 14.39
N ALA A 354 -3.33 -2.33 15.26
CA ALA A 354 -4.73 -2.63 15.53
C ALA A 354 -5.53 -1.43 16.07
N VAL A 355 -6.83 -1.44 15.83
CA VAL A 355 -7.80 -0.51 16.40
C VAL A 355 -9.07 -1.24 16.83
N ARG A 356 -9.61 -0.88 17.99
CA ARG A 356 -10.91 -1.36 18.49
C ARG A 356 -11.79 -0.22 18.92
N GLU A 357 -13.03 -0.20 18.46
CA GLU A 357 -14.11 0.66 18.93
C GLU A 357 -15.17 -0.20 19.63
N SER A 358 -15.43 0.06 20.91
CA SER A 358 -16.57 -0.55 21.60
C SER A 358 -17.84 0.28 21.39
N ARG A 359 -18.99 -0.40 21.35
CA ARG A 359 -20.34 0.14 21.27
C ARG A 359 -21.26 -0.67 22.18
N THR A 360 -22.22 -0.01 22.81
CA THR A 360 -23.27 -0.66 23.60
C THR A 360 -24.61 -0.28 22.99
N LEU A 361 -25.39 -1.20 22.41
CA LEU A 361 -26.63 -0.82 21.68
C LEU A 361 -26.38 0.22 20.56
N GLY A 362 -25.24 0.13 19.86
CA GLY A 362 -24.80 1.12 18.87
C GLY A 362 -24.20 2.42 19.45
N LEU A 363 -24.38 2.66 20.76
CA LEU A 363 -23.86 3.79 21.54
C LEU A 363 -22.34 3.68 21.67
N ARG A 364 -21.61 4.63 21.05
CA ARG A 364 -20.14 4.65 21.05
C ARG A 364 -19.59 4.59 22.48
N GLY A 365 -18.60 3.72 22.69
CA GLY A 365 -17.87 3.54 23.93
C GLY A 365 -16.38 3.93 23.83
N ARG A 366 -15.56 3.25 24.63
CA ARG A 366 -14.09 3.36 24.61
C ARG A 366 -13.54 2.88 23.27
N ALA A 367 -12.40 3.46 22.87
CA ALA A 367 -11.67 3.00 21.70
C ALA A 367 -10.18 2.90 22.00
N TRP A 368 -9.50 1.95 21.37
CA TRP A 368 -8.07 1.69 21.55
C TRP A 368 -7.40 1.68 20.19
N LEU A 369 -6.20 2.26 20.13
CA LEU A 369 -5.28 2.15 19.00
C LEU A 369 -3.96 1.55 19.52
N VAL A 370 -3.48 0.52 18.85
CA VAL A 370 -2.19 -0.13 19.12
C VAL A 370 -1.25 0.18 17.96
N THR A 371 -0.08 0.71 18.28
CA THR A 371 0.99 0.97 17.31
C THR A 371 2.30 0.36 17.78
N GLU A 372 3.27 0.30 16.87
CA GLU A 372 4.66 0.11 17.26
C GLU A 372 5.15 1.21 18.19
N TYR A 373 6.18 0.89 18.98
CA TYR A 373 6.89 1.84 19.81
C TYR A 373 8.07 2.43 19.05
N LEU A 374 8.24 3.76 19.15
CA LEU A 374 9.44 4.44 18.67
C LEU A 374 10.39 4.63 19.84
N GLU A 375 11.62 4.14 19.70
CA GLU A 375 12.65 4.23 20.73
C GLU A 375 13.38 5.57 20.75
N GLY A 376 13.42 6.27 19.61
CA GLY A 376 14.17 7.52 19.50
C GLY A 376 13.51 8.69 20.21
N PRO A 377 14.26 9.77 20.45
CA PRO A 377 13.78 10.96 21.15
C PRO A 377 12.79 11.76 20.29
N ASP A 378 11.97 12.57 20.95
CA ASP A 378 11.23 13.62 20.25
C ASP A 378 12.18 14.76 19.81
N ILE A 379 11.75 15.58 18.86
CA ILE A 379 12.58 16.64 18.28
C ILE A 379 13.03 17.69 19.30
N ILE A 380 12.27 17.89 20.39
CA ILE A 380 12.64 18.85 21.45
C ILE A 380 13.84 18.30 22.21
N GLU A 381 13.76 17.05 22.64
CA GLU A 381 14.87 16.38 23.31
C GLU A 381 16.09 16.28 22.38
N ARG A 382 15.87 15.87 21.11
CA ARG A 382 16.95 15.66 20.13
C ARG A 382 17.70 16.95 19.80
N TRP A 383 16.99 18.08 19.69
CA TRP A 383 17.59 19.36 19.28
C TRP A 383 17.85 20.32 20.43
N ALA A 384 17.58 19.93 21.68
CA ALA A 384 17.90 20.74 22.84
C ALA A 384 19.36 21.26 22.82
N PRO A 385 20.39 20.46 22.49
CA PRO A 385 21.79 20.93 22.46
C PRO A 385 22.08 22.03 21.43
N TYR A 386 21.26 22.16 20.38
CA TYR A 386 21.50 23.06 19.26
C TYR A 386 20.65 24.34 19.32
N THR A 387 19.89 24.54 20.40
CA THR A 387 18.93 25.65 20.50
C THR A 387 19.61 27.02 20.30
N GLU A 388 20.77 27.22 20.94
CA GLU A 388 21.51 28.49 20.87
C GLU A 388 22.43 28.59 19.66
N SER A 389 23.05 27.49 19.21
CA SER A 389 24.00 27.52 18.09
C SER A 389 23.33 27.41 16.72
N GLY A 390 22.19 26.72 16.63
CA GLY A 390 21.56 26.35 15.36
C GLY A 390 22.29 25.25 14.59
N GLU A 391 23.36 24.67 15.15
CA GLU A 391 24.23 23.69 14.48
C GLU A 391 23.63 22.26 14.50
N VAL A 392 22.40 22.13 14.04
CA VAL A 392 21.73 20.83 13.90
C VAL A 392 22.42 20.01 12.80
N PRO A 393 22.62 18.68 12.99
CA PRO A 393 23.17 17.82 11.95
C PRO A 393 22.38 17.92 10.64
N GLU A 394 23.06 18.17 9.52
CA GLU A 394 22.43 18.36 8.20
C GLU A 394 21.48 17.22 7.79
N PRO A 395 21.78 15.92 8.02
CA PRO A 395 20.84 14.85 7.70
C PRO A 395 19.49 14.96 8.42
N GLU A 396 19.48 15.50 9.65
CA GLU A 396 18.24 15.71 10.41
C GLU A 396 17.44 16.89 9.86
N LEU A 397 18.12 17.94 9.36
CA LEU A 397 17.49 19.07 8.68
C LEU A 397 16.90 18.63 7.34
N LEU A 398 17.63 17.87 6.54
CA LEU A 398 17.14 17.35 5.26
C LEU A 398 15.92 16.44 5.46
N ALA A 399 15.94 15.57 6.47
CA ALA A 399 14.77 14.77 6.82
C ALA A 399 13.55 15.62 7.24
N LEU A 400 13.78 16.80 7.84
CA LEU A 400 12.72 17.74 8.19
C LEU A 400 12.15 18.39 6.92
N ASP A 401 13.03 18.83 6.03
CA ASP A 401 12.66 19.44 4.75
C ASP A 401 11.82 18.45 3.92
N GLU A 402 12.24 17.19 3.83
CA GLU A 402 11.49 16.12 3.17
C GLU A 402 10.10 15.91 3.79
N LEU A 403 9.98 15.92 5.12
CA LEU A 403 8.71 15.77 5.80
C LEU A 403 7.75 16.92 5.45
N PHE A 404 8.21 18.17 5.55
CA PHE A 404 7.36 19.33 5.26
C PHE A 404 6.97 19.38 3.78
N GLN A 405 7.90 19.08 2.87
CA GLN A 405 7.60 18.97 1.44
C GLN A 405 6.56 17.87 1.17
N ALA A 406 6.65 16.72 1.83
CA ALA A 406 5.67 15.65 1.70
C ALA A 406 4.28 16.09 2.23
N LEU A 407 4.22 16.73 3.40
CA LEU A 407 2.95 17.26 3.94
C LEU A 407 2.31 18.29 3.00
N MET A 408 3.11 19.17 2.39
CA MET A 408 2.63 20.17 1.44
C MET A 408 2.14 19.55 0.13
N ARG A 409 2.94 18.66 -0.48
CA ARG A 409 2.58 17.94 -1.70
C ARG A 409 1.26 17.19 -1.54
N GLU A 410 1.10 16.49 -0.43
CA GLU A 410 -0.08 15.67 -0.13
C GLU A 410 -1.24 16.48 0.50
N ARG A 411 -1.03 17.77 0.75
CA ARG A 411 -1.96 18.71 1.40
C ARG A 411 -2.46 18.18 2.74
N ILE A 412 -1.54 17.73 3.59
CA ILE A 412 -1.81 17.17 4.91
C ILE A 412 -1.43 18.17 6.00
N SER A 413 -2.39 18.54 6.84
CA SER A 413 -2.14 19.25 8.09
C SER A 413 -2.22 18.26 9.26
N HIS A 414 -1.28 18.37 10.20
CA HIS A 414 -1.28 17.61 11.45
C HIS A 414 -2.39 18.07 12.40
N GLY A 415 -2.57 19.38 12.56
CA GLY A 415 -3.56 20.00 13.45
C GLY A 415 -3.13 20.20 14.91
N ASP A 416 -1.97 19.67 15.31
CA ASP A 416 -1.28 19.94 16.59
C ASP A 416 0.23 19.65 16.43
N LEU A 417 0.87 20.25 15.40
CA LEU A 417 2.29 20.00 15.11
C LEU A 417 3.23 20.69 16.11
N LYS A 418 3.26 20.19 17.35
CA LYS A 418 4.28 20.55 18.36
C LYS A 418 5.43 19.55 18.32
N GLY A 419 6.61 19.92 18.83
CA GLY A 419 7.79 19.08 18.72
C GLY A 419 7.67 17.71 19.39
N HIS A 420 6.96 17.61 20.52
CA HIS A 420 6.66 16.33 21.17
C HIS A 420 5.80 15.36 20.34
N ASN A 421 5.31 15.76 19.16
CA ASN A 421 4.60 14.87 18.23
C ASN A 421 5.49 14.44 17.05
N LEU A 422 6.80 14.72 17.10
CA LEU A 422 7.75 14.41 16.04
C LEU A 422 8.98 13.68 16.60
N PHE A 423 9.17 12.43 16.19
CA PHE A 423 10.18 11.53 16.76
C PHE A 423 11.26 11.19 15.75
N TRP A 424 12.52 11.19 16.18
CA TRP A 424 13.62 10.74 15.33
C TRP A 424 13.69 9.22 15.31
N HIS A 425 13.51 8.59 14.15
CA HIS A 425 13.58 7.15 14.04
C HIS A 425 14.10 6.73 12.66
N GLN A 426 15.13 5.88 12.65
CA GLN A 426 15.71 5.31 11.42
C GLN A 426 16.04 6.37 10.35
N GLY A 427 16.65 7.48 10.75
CA GLY A 427 17.05 8.55 9.82
C GLY A 427 15.91 9.47 9.38
N ARG A 428 14.73 9.37 9.98
CA ARG A 428 13.52 10.09 9.54
C ARG A 428 12.75 10.68 10.71
N TRP A 429 12.01 11.75 10.45
CA TRP A 429 11.07 12.32 11.41
C TRP A 429 9.68 11.69 11.31
N ALA A 430 9.30 10.94 12.34
CA ALA A 430 8.03 10.22 12.42
C ALA A 430 6.96 11.02 13.17
N LEU A 431 5.80 11.21 12.54
CA LEU A 431 4.65 11.89 13.15
C LEU A 431 3.84 10.95 14.05
N ILE A 432 3.47 11.44 15.24
CA ILE A 432 2.56 10.76 16.17
C ILE A 432 1.38 11.66 16.56
N ASP A 433 0.41 11.13 17.31
CA ASP A 433 -0.79 11.86 17.74
C ASP A 433 -1.66 12.41 16.58
N LEU A 434 -2.01 11.51 15.66
CA LEU A 434 -2.70 11.84 14.41
C LEU A 434 -4.22 12.07 14.54
N ASP A 435 -4.77 12.27 15.74
CA ASP A 435 -6.22 12.32 15.96
C ASP A 435 -6.90 13.61 15.45
N ALA A 436 -6.09 14.65 15.16
CA ALA A 436 -6.51 15.91 14.55
C ALA A 436 -6.14 16.03 13.05
N MET A 437 -5.35 15.09 12.52
CA MET A 437 -4.76 15.17 11.17
C MET A 437 -5.83 15.24 10.08
N ARG A 438 -5.59 16.02 9.03
CA ARG A 438 -6.52 16.13 7.89
C ARG A 438 -5.74 16.19 6.58
N GLN A 439 -6.26 15.47 5.58
CA GLN A 439 -5.93 15.73 4.18
C GLN A 439 -6.97 16.69 3.59
N HIS A 440 -6.50 17.69 2.85
CA HIS A 440 -7.31 18.76 2.30
C HIS A 440 -7.55 18.57 0.80
N ALA A 441 -8.79 18.80 0.37
CA ALA A 441 -9.17 18.67 -1.04
C ALA A 441 -8.65 19.83 -1.90
N SER A 442 -8.47 21.02 -1.31
CA SER A 442 -8.04 22.23 -2.04
C SER A 442 -6.83 22.90 -1.37
N ALA A 443 -6.06 23.64 -2.18
CA ALA A 443 -4.93 24.43 -1.69
C ALA A 443 -5.37 25.50 -0.67
N GLY A 444 -6.54 26.11 -0.87
CA GLY A 444 -7.06 27.14 0.02
C GLY A 444 -7.37 26.63 1.43
N SER A 445 -8.02 25.46 1.56
CA SER A 445 -8.30 24.90 2.90
C SER A 445 -7.03 24.40 3.59
N PHE A 446 -6.07 23.91 2.80
CA PHE A 446 -4.76 23.48 3.28
C PHE A 446 -3.93 24.65 3.81
N ALA A 447 -3.82 25.74 3.05
CA ALA A 447 -2.92 26.86 3.36
C ALA A 447 -3.12 27.41 4.78
N ALA A 448 -4.37 27.67 5.16
CA ALA A 448 -4.67 28.17 6.51
C ALA A 448 -4.36 27.14 7.62
N ALA A 449 -4.53 25.84 7.34
CA ALA A 449 -4.21 24.78 8.31
C ALA A 449 -2.71 24.56 8.45
N TYR A 450 -1.99 24.56 7.33
CA TYR A 450 -0.54 24.48 7.27
C TYR A 450 0.12 25.66 8.00
N ALA A 451 -0.33 26.89 7.76
CA ALA A 451 0.21 28.07 8.45
C ALA A 451 0.11 27.94 9.98
N ARG A 452 -1.00 27.41 10.49
CA ARG A 452 -1.15 27.14 11.93
C ARG A 452 -0.23 26.04 12.44
N ASP A 453 -0.05 24.96 11.67
CA ASP A 453 0.88 23.89 12.03
C ASP A 453 2.33 24.39 12.04
N ARG A 454 2.74 25.16 11.02
CA ARG A 454 4.06 25.80 10.97
C ARG A 454 4.29 26.74 12.16
N GLU A 455 3.34 27.61 12.44
CA GLU A 455 3.44 28.53 13.60
C GLU A 455 3.49 27.77 14.93
N ARG A 456 2.74 26.67 15.06
CA ARG A 456 2.77 25.80 16.25
C ARG A 456 4.10 25.05 16.37
N PHE A 457 4.70 24.66 15.26
CA PHE A 457 6.00 24.00 15.20
C PHE A 457 7.13 24.95 15.60
N LEU A 458 7.17 26.16 15.04
CA LEU A 458 8.21 27.15 15.34
C LEU A 458 8.14 27.65 16.80
N ARG A 459 6.94 27.68 17.39
CA ARG A 459 6.71 28.05 18.81
C ARG A 459 7.36 27.12 19.84
N ASN A 460 7.94 25.99 19.43
CA ASN A 460 8.65 25.12 20.36
C ASN A 460 10.01 25.70 20.81
N TRP A 461 10.56 26.67 20.07
CA TRP A 461 11.86 27.28 20.38
C TRP A 461 11.74 28.79 20.71
N PRO A 462 12.58 29.32 21.62
CA PRO A 462 12.52 30.72 22.02
C PRO A 462 12.69 31.70 20.85
N GLU A 463 12.01 32.85 20.95
CA GLU A 463 12.23 33.97 20.03
C GLU A 463 13.67 34.45 20.11
N GLY A 464 14.31 34.67 18.95
CA GLY A 464 15.70 35.11 18.86
C GLY A 464 16.76 34.01 18.95
N SER A 465 16.38 32.75 19.23
CA SER A 465 17.33 31.63 19.18
C SER A 465 17.81 31.36 17.74
N ALA A 466 19.09 30.96 17.58
CA ALA A 466 19.65 30.67 16.26
C ALA A 466 18.91 29.52 15.57
N LEU A 467 18.50 28.49 16.34
CA LEU A 467 17.72 27.39 15.81
C LEU A 467 16.36 27.84 15.27
N ARG A 468 15.64 28.72 15.97
CA ARG A 468 14.36 29.23 15.44
C ARG A 468 14.56 30.01 14.14
N GLY A 469 15.59 30.86 14.06
CA GLY A 469 15.91 31.59 12.83
C GLY A 469 16.22 30.67 11.65
N LEU A 470 16.99 29.60 11.89
CA LEU A 470 17.26 28.55 10.89
C LEU A 470 15.97 27.88 10.40
N LEU A 471 15.10 27.49 11.33
CA LEU A 471 13.84 26.80 11.00
C LEU A 471 12.83 27.72 10.31
N GLU A 472 12.79 29.01 10.64
CA GLU A 472 11.97 29.99 9.94
C GLU A 472 12.37 30.13 8.46
N ALA A 473 13.67 30.00 8.14
CA ALA A 473 14.18 30.03 6.77
C ALA A 473 13.96 28.71 6.01
N ARG A 474 14.11 27.55 6.68
CA ARG A 474 13.97 26.23 6.04
C ARG A 474 12.52 25.77 5.88
N VAL A 475 11.69 25.95 6.91
CA VAL A 475 10.30 25.47 6.88
C VAL A 475 9.46 26.40 6.00
N PRO A 476 8.95 25.93 4.84
CA PRO A 476 8.35 26.81 3.84
C PRO A 476 7.17 27.61 4.40
N ALA A 477 7.07 28.91 4.09
CA ALA A 477 5.97 29.74 4.57
C ALA A 477 4.71 29.56 3.70
N ALA A 478 4.88 29.25 2.42
CA ALA A 478 3.81 29.05 1.46
C ALA A 478 4.08 27.92 0.46
N LEU A 479 3.01 27.45 -0.18
CA LEU A 479 3.03 26.39 -1.21
C LEU A 479 3.92 26.68 -2.44
N GLY A 480 4.28 27.94 -2.68
CA GLY A 480 5.08 28.37 -3.84
C GLY A 480 6.58 28.45 -3.61
N GLU A 481 7.06 28.26 -2.37
CA GLU A 481 8.48 28.39 -2.01
C GLU A 481 9.24 27.06 -2.04
N VAL A 482 8.62 25.99 -2.56
CA VAL A 482 9.33 24.71 -2.76
C VAL A 482 10.29 24.89 -3.95
N SER A 483 11.51 25.36 -3.66
CA SER A 483 12.62 25.30 -4.59
C SER A 483 12.77 23.85 -5.04
N ARG A 484 12.66 23.62 -6.34
CA ARG A 484 13.08 22.35 -6.93
C ARG A 484 14.58 22.18 -6.63
N PRO A 485 15.04 20.98 -6.24
CA PRO A 485 16.47 20.70 -6.23
C PRO A 485 17.08 20.93 -7.62
#